data_AF-A0A954XTF3-F1
#
_entry.id   AF-A0A954XTF3-F1
#
_cell.length_a   1.000
_cell.length_b   1.000
_cell.length_c   1.000
_cell.angle_alpha   90.00
_cell.angle_beta   90.00
_cell.angle_gamma   90.00
#
_symmetry.space_group_name_H-M   'P 1'
#
loop_
_entity.id
_entity.type
_entity.pdbx_description
1 polymer ?
#
loop_
_entity_poly.entity_id
_entity_poly.type
_entity_poly.pdbx_seq_one_letter_code
_entity_poly.pdbx_strand_id
1 'polypeptide(L)'
;MKSKLGLIGPIFALFSSSAALAVDDERALVKMPTMMQEHMLANMRDHLASLNQILAKLAAGELDEAAEIAESRLGMSSLESHGASHMAKVMPEEMQRVGTSMHRAASNFALKAQEGEVLAAYGALSEVTAACVACHSAFRVR
;
A
#
# COMPACT_ATOMS: atom_id res chain seq x y z
N MET A 1 63.84 8.91 -45.96
CA MET A 1 64.14 9.65 -44.71
C MET A 1 63.37 10.97 -44.76
N LYS A 2 62.37 11.29 -43.95
CA LYS A 2 62.02 10.88 -42.57
C LYS A 2 60.49 10.93 -42.42
N SER A 3 59.90 9.94 -41.75
CA SER A 3 58.49 9.93 -41.38
C SER A 3 58.20 10.98 -40.31
N LYS A 4 57.02 11.61 -40.35
CA LYS A 4 56.42 12.28 -39.20
C LYS A 4 55.25 11.42 -38.74
N LEU A 5 55.51 10.61 -37.72
CA LEU A 5 54.51 9.80 -37.02
C LEU A 5 53.76 10.73 -36.07
N GLY A 6 52.50 11.03 -36.39
CA GLY A 6 51.60 11.79 -35.55
C GLY A 6 51.17 10.96 -34.35
N LEU A 7 51.44 11.48 -33.16
CA LEU A 7 51.17 10.88 -31.85
C LEU A 7 49.66 10.89 -31.57
N ILE A 8 48.98 9.75 -31.73
CA ILE A 8 47.61 9.56 -31.25
C ILE A 8 47.71 9.12 -29.78
N GLY A 9 47.56 10.06 -28.85
CA GLY A 9 47.51 9.76 -27.42
C GLY A 9 46.20 9.04 -27.05
N PRO A 10 46.21 8.10 -26.11
CA PRO A 10 44.99 7.42 -25.69
C PRO A 10 44.17 8.39 -24.83
N ILE A 11 42.97 8.75 -25.30
CA ILE A 11 41.95 9.40 -24.48
C ILE A 11 41.46 8.35 -23.47
N PHE A 12 42.00 8.40 -22.25
CA PHE A 12 41.54 7.58 -21.15
C PHE A 12 40.22 8.17 -20.65
N ALA A 13 39.09 7.65 -21.15
CA ALA A 13 37.77 8.00 -20.67
C ALA A 13 37.61 7.50 -19.22
N LEU A 14 37.72 8.42 -18.26
CA LEU A 14 37.39 8.19 -16.85
C LEU A 14 35.87 8.00 -16.74
N PHE A 15 35.42 6.75 -16.70
CA PHE A 15 34.08 6.41 -16.27
C PHE A 15 34.00 6.56 -14.74
N SER A 16 33.42 7.67 -14.27
CA SER A 16 33.00 7.81 -12.88
C SER A 16 31.78 6.92 -12.62
N SER A 17 32.00 5.73 -12.04
CA SER A 17 30.91 4.96 -11.44
C SER A 17 30.40 5.70 -10.22
N SER A 18 29.22 6.30 -10.31
CA SER A 18 28.45 6.69 -9.14
C SER A 18 28.07 5.41 -8.39
N ALA A 19 28.77 5.12 -7.29
CA ALA A 19 28.31 4.12 -6.34
C ALA A 19 27.00 4.66 -5.73
N ALA A 20 25.87 4.09 -6.13
CA ALA A 20 24.62 4.33 -5.45
C ALA A 20 24.76 3.78 -4.03
N LEU A 21 24.73 4.67 -3.02
CA LEU A 21 24.62 4.25 -1.63
C LEU A 21 23.30 3.50 -1.48
N ALA A 22 23.36 2.22 -1.11
CA ALA A 22 22.17 1.50 -0.68
C ALA A 22 21.67 2.18 0.60
N VAL A 23 20.51 2.82 0.51
CA VAL A 23 19.81 3.32 1.70
C VAL A 23 19.20 2.10 2.38
N ASP A 24 19.62 1.84 3.62
CA ASP A 24 19.01 0.79 4.42
C ASP A 24 17.52 1.10 4.63
N ASP A 25 16.69 0.08 4.45
CA ASP A 25 15.25 0.21 4.69
C ASP A 25 15.01 0.16 6.20
N GLU A 26 14.70 1.32 6.77
CA GLU A 26 14.51 1.53 8.21
C GLU A 26 13.15 0.98 8.74
N ARG A 27 12.32 0.41 7.87
CA ARG A 27 11.02 -0.16 8.29
C ARG A 27 11.19 -1.37 9.17
N ALA A 28 10.32 -1.51 10.16
CA ALA A 28 10.29 -2.66 11.04
C ALA A 28 9.93 -3.94 10.26
N LEU A 29 10.85 -4.90 10.23
CA LEU A 29 10.60 -6.22 9.66
C LEU A 29 9.69 -7.03 10.58
N VAL A 30 8.47 -7.29 10.12
CA VAL A 30 7.51 -8.17 10.79
C VAL A 30 7.69 -9.59 10.28
N LYS A 31 8.32 -10.44 11.09
CA LYS A 31 8.53 -11.85 10.77
C LYS A 31 7.24 -12.63 10.92
N MET A 32 6.81 -13.29 9.85
CA MET A 32 5.59 -14.09 9.81
C MET A 32 5.88 -15.49 9.25
N PRO A 33 5.11 -16.52 9.65
CA PRO A 33 5.09 -17.78 8.92
C PRO A 33 4.71 -17.56 7.44
N THR A 34 5.33 -18.31 6.52
CA THR A 34 5.18 -18.13 5.07
C THR A 34 3.72 -18.07 4.62
N MET A 35 2.87 -18.99 5.09
CA MET A 35 1.45 -19.01 4.74
C MET A 35 0.70 -17.74 5.19
N MET A 36 1.05 -17.19 6.36
CA MET A 36 0.42 -15.96 6.87
C MET A 36 0.90 -14.72 6.09
N GLN A 37 2.18 -14.69 5.73
CA GLN A 37 2.74 -13.64 4.88
C GLN A 37 2.05 -13.62 3.50
N GLU A 38 1.87 -14.78 2.88
CA GLU A 38 1.17 -14.92 1.60
C GLU A 38 -0.29 -14.48 1.69
N HIS A 39 -1.02 -14.93 2.72
CA HIS A 39 -2.40 -14.54 2.98
C HIS A 39 -2.53 -13.02 3.15
N MET A 40 -1.69 -12.40 3.97
CA MET A 40 -1.69 -10.95 4.15
C MET A 40 -1.42 -10.20 2.85
N LEU A 41 -0.40 -10.60 2.09
CA LEU A 41 -0.11 -9.97 0.82
C LEU A 41 -1.27 -10.14 -0.17
N ALA A 42 -1.95 -11.30 -0.17
CA ALA A 42 -3.14 -11.53 -0.99
C ALA A 42 -4.27 -10.54 -0.62
N ASN A 43 -4.57 -10.40 0.67
CA ASN A 43 -5.53 -9.41 1.15
C ASN A 43 -5.13 -7.98 0.73
N MET A 44 -3.85 -7.59 0.84
CA MET A 44 -3.41 -6.25 0.44
C MET A 44 -3.64 -5.96 -1.06
N ARG A 45 -3.43 -6.95 -1.94
CA ARG A 45 -3.72 -6.80 -3.38
C ARG A 45 -5.22 -6.70 -3.63
N ASP A 46 -6.00 -7.50 -2.90
CA ASP A 46 -7.45 -7.45 -2.98
C ASP A 46 -8.01 -6.10 -2.49
N HIS A 47 -7.48 -5.56 -1.39
CA HIS A 47 -7.88 -4.25 -0.88
C HIS A 47 -7.62 -3.14 -1.90
N LEU A 48 -6.48 -3.19 -2.58
CA LEU A 48 -6.15 -2.25 -3.65
C LEU A 48 -7.14 -2.38 -4.82
N ALA A 49 -7.52 -3.60 -5.20
CA ALA A 49 -8.52 -3.83 -6.23
C ALA A 49 -9.91 -3.28 -5.82
N SER A 50 -10.31 -3.49 -4.57
CA SER A 50 -11.56 -2.93 -4.02
C SER A 50 -11.54 -1.41 -3.98
N LEU A 51 -10.44 -0.77 -3.61
CA LEU A 51 -10.28 0.69 -3.70
C LEU A 51 -10.49 1.21 -5.12
N ASN A 52 -9.91 0.53 -6.12
CA ASN A 52 -10.12 0.90 -7.52
C ASN A 52 -11.59 0.75 -7.95
N GLN A 53 -12.28 -0.30 -7.49
CA GLN A 53 -13.72 -0.47 -7.76
C GLN A 53 -14.56 0.62 -7.10
N ILE A 54 -14.27 0.97 -5.84
CA ILE A 54 -14.93 2.06 -5.12
C ILE A 54 -14.76 3.38 -5.88
N LEU A 55 -13.54 3.70 -6.32
CA LEU A 55 -13.27 4.91 -7.10
C LEU A 55 -14.04 4.92 -8.42
N ALA A 56 -14.15 3.77 -9.11
CA ALA A 56 -14.94 3.66 -10.33
C ALA A 56 -16.44 3.91 -10.08
N LYS A 57 -16.98 3.39 -8.97
CA LYS A 57 -18.37 3.61 -8.55
C LYS A 57 -18.64 5.06 -8.16
N LEU A 58 -17.73 5.68 -7.40
CA LEU A 58 -17.79 7.11 -7.11
C LEU A 58 -17.79 7.97 -8.39
N ALA A 59 -16.94 7.63 -9.37
CA ALA A 59 -16.88 8.35 -10.65
C ALA A 59 -18.16 8.19 -11.49
N ALA A 60 -18.87 7.07 -11.35
CA ALA A 60 -20.17 6.83 -11.99
C ALA A 60 -21.36 7.44 -11.23
N GLY A 61 -21.16 7.99 -10.02
CA GLY A 61 -22.23 8.46 -9.15
C GLY A 61 -23.01 7.33 -8.44
N GLU A 62 -22.46 6.11 -8.46
CA GLU A 62 -23.04 4.89 -7.89
C GLU A 62 -22.60 4.74 -6.42
N LEU A 63 -23.16 5.58 -5.53
CA LEU A 63 -22.70 5.68 -4.14
C LEU A 63 -23.08 4.48 -3.28
N ASP A 64 -24.27 3.90 -3.49
CA ASP A 64 -24.72 2.73 -2.74
C ASP A 64 -23.83 1.51 -3.05
N GLU A 65 -23.49 1.30 -4.32
CA GLU A 65 -22.57 0.26 -4.75
C GLU A 65 -21.15 0.50 -4.24
N ALA A 66 -20.69 1.76 -4.20
CA ALA A 66 -19.40 2.11 -3.59
C ALA A 66 -19.39 1.74 -2.10
N ALA A 67 -20.47 2.03 -1.38
CA ALA A 67 -20.62 1.72 0.04
C ALA A 67 -20.63 0.21 0.30
N GLU A 68 -21.37 -0.56 -0.50
CA GLU A 68 -21.45 -2.02 -0.36
C GLU A 68 -20.07 -2.67 -0.55
N ILE A 69 -19.33 -2.25 -1.58
CA ILE A 69 -17.97 -2.75 -1.82
C ILE A 69 -17.06 -2.38 -0.66
N ALA A 70 -17.12 -1.13 -0.18
CA ALA A 70 -16.31 -0.70 0.94
C ALA A 70 -16.60 -1.51 2.20
N GLU A 71 -17.86 -1.67 2.62
CA GLU A 71 -18.17 -2.40 3.86
C GLU A 71 -17.83 -3.90 3.75
N SER A 72 -18.21 -4.55 2.64
CA SER A 72 -18.05 -5.99 2.49
C SER A 72 -16.60 -6.44 2.25
N ARG A 73 -15.78 -5.60 1.59
CA ARG A 73 -14.41 -5.95 1.20
C ARG A 73 -13.35 -5.31 2.09
N LEU A 74 -13.65 -4.16 2.68
CA LEU A 74 -12.69 -3.34 3.40
C LEU A 74 -13.17 -3.00 4.81
N GLY A 75 -14.46 -2.96 5.07
CA GLY A 75 -15.07 -2.52 6.33
C GLY A 75 -14.88 -3.51 7.48
N MET A 76 -15.44 -3.18 8.63
CA MET A 76 -15.41 -4.02 9.82
C MET A 76 -16.05 -5.39 9.59
N SER A 77 -17.05 -5.51 8.71
CA SER A 77 -17.66 -6.78 8.33
C SER A 77 -16.69 -7.75 7.63
N SER A 78 -15.57 -7.25 7.10
CA SER A 78 -14.54 -8.05 6.42
C SER A 78 -13.44 -8.61 7.35
N LEU A 79 -13.41 -8.23 8.63
CA LEU A 79 -12.31 -8.60 9.54
C LEU A 79 -12.12 -10.13 9.68
N GLU A 80 -13.23 -10.88 9.73
CA GLU A 80 -13.18 -12.33 9.88
C GLU A 80 -12.60 -13.00 8.63
N SER A 81 -13.05 -12.59 7.43
CA SER A 81 -12.55 -13.16 6.17
C SER A 81 -11.07 -12.82 5.94
N HIS A 82 -10.58 -11.70 6.48
CA HIS A 82 -9.16 -11.37 6.49
C HIS A 82 -8.36 -12.13 7.56
N GLY A 83 -9.01 -12.90 8.43
CA GLY A 83 -8.36 -13.66 9.49
C GLY A 83 -7.70 -12.75 10.54
N ALA A 84 -8.27 -11.56 10.80
CA ALA A 84 -7.63 -10.53 11.61
C ALA A 84 -7.20 -11.02 13.01
N SER A 85 -8.02 -11.84 13.67
CA SER A 85 -7.71 -12.41 14.99
C SER A 85 -6.53 -13.40 14.95
N HIS A 86 -6.36 -14.12 13.84
CA HIS A 86 -5.24 -15.03 13.64
C HIS A 86 -3.96 -14.26 13.29
N MET A 87 -4.07 -13.28 12.39
CA MET A 87 -2.97 -12.43 11.97
C MET A 87 -2.39 -11.59 13.12
N ALA A 88 -3.25 -11.07 14.01
CA ALA A 88 -2.85 -10.24 15.15
C ALA A 88 -1.78 -10.91 16.04
N LYS A 89 -1.74 -12.25 16.11
CA LYS A 89 -0.81 -13.00 16.96
C LYS A 89 0.66 -12.81 16.58
N VAL A 90 0.95 -12.40 15.35
CA VAL A 90 2.32 -12.21 14.82
C VAL A 90 2.61 -10.76 14.42
N MET A 91 1.66 -9.86 14.65
CA MET A 91 1.78 -8.45 14.30
C MET A 91 2.13 -7.61 15.55
N PRO A 92 3.04 -6.63 15.44
CA PRO A 92 3.21 -5.61 16.48
C PRO A 92 1.89 -4.88 16.73
N GLU A 93 1.67 -4.45 17.98
CA GLU A 93 0.43 -3.74 18.39
C GLU A 93 0.09 -2.57 17.47
N GLU A 94 1.10 -1.78 17.08
CA GLU A 94 0.91 -0.64 16.19
C GLU A 94 0.42 -1.05 14.79
N MET A 95 0.93 -2.17 14.25
CA MET A 95 0.46 -2.71 12.97
C MET A 95 -1.00 -3.18 13.07
N GLN A 96 -1.38 -3.81 14.18
CA GLN A 96 -2.77 -4.22 14.43
C GLN A 96 -3.70 -3.00 14.52
N ARG A 97 -3.26 -1.93 15.19
CA ARG A 97 -4.00 -0.68 15.33
C ARG A 97 -4.22 -0.02 13.98
N VAL A 98 -3.16 0.08 13.16
CA VAL A 98 -3.24 0.62 11.79
C VAL A 98 -4.20 -0.21 10.94
N GLY A 99 -4.06 -1.54 10.90
CA GLY A 99 -4.98 -2.41 10.16
C GLY A 99 -6.43 -2.25 10.60
N THR A 100 -6.70 -2.23 11.90
CA THR A 100 -8.07 -2.03 12.41
C THR A 100 -8.61 -0.63 12.10
N SER A 101 -7.76 0.40 12.10
CA SER A 101 -8.18 1.76 11.70
C SER A 101 -8.58 1.84 10.23
N MET A 102 -7.90 1.10 9.35
CA MET A 102 -8.28 0.99 7.94
C MET A 102 -9.68 0.40 7.78
N HIS A 103 -9.98 -0.70 8.49
CA HIS A 103 -11.30 -1.32 8.46
C HIS A 103 -12.41 -0.38 8.98
N ARG A 104 -12.16 0.34 10.09
CA ARG A 104 -13.11 1.33 10.60
C ARG A 104 -13.33 2.49 9.63
N ALA A 105 -12.27 3.00 9.00
CA ALA A 105 -12.36 4.07 8.02
C ALA A 105 -13.19 3.64 6.79
N ALA A 106 -13.06 2.38 6.36
CA ALA A 106 -13.86 1.85 5.25
C ALA A 106 -15.35 1.74 5.62
N SER A 107 -15.68 1.34 6.85
CA SER A 107 -17.08 1.39 7.32
C SER A 107 -17.62 2.81 7.42
N ASN A 108 -16.80 3.77 7.86
CA ASN A 108 -17.17 5.19 7.87
C ASN A 108 -17.41 5.72 6.45
N PHE A 109 -16.55 5.36 5.50
CA PHE A 109 -16.77 5.65 4.08
C PHE A 109 -18.11 5.12 3.59
N ALA A 110 -18.44 3.85 3.90
CA ALA A 110 -19.68 3.23 3.46
C ALA A 110 -20.91 4.00 3.98
N LEU A 111 -20.91 4.41 5.25
CA LEU A 111 -21.98 5.25 5.81
C LEU A 111 -22.10 6.60 5.08
N LYS A 112 -20.97 7.29 4.84
CA LYS A 112 -20.98 8.58 4.15
C LYS A 112 -21.43 8.51 2.70
N ALA A 113 -21.09 7.44 2.01
CA ALA A 113 -21.57 7.18 0.66
C ALA A 113 -23.10 6.92 0.64
N GLN A 114 -23.63 6.11 1.58
CA GLN A 114 -25.07 5.85 1.71
C GLN A 114 -25.89 7.09 2.08
N GLU A 115 -25.31 8.03 2.82
CA GLU A 115 -25.93 9.32 3.14
C GLU A 115 -25.99 10.27 1.91
N GLY A 116 -25.37 9.90 0.77
CA GLY A 116 -25.30 10.73 -0.43
C GLY A 116 -24.26 11.85 -0.34
N GLU A 117 -23.43 11.88 0.70
CA GLU A 117 -22.46 12.94 0.97
C GLU A 117 -21.14 12.72 0.21
N VAL A 118 -21.12 12.91 -1.12
CA VAL A 118 -19.95 12.60 -1.98
C VAL A 118 -18.62 13.16 -1.45
N LEU A 119 -18.58 14.43 -1.06
CA LEU A 119 -17.34 15.05 -0.54
C LEU A 119 -16.92 14.47 0.82
N ALA A 120 -17.88 14.16 1.69
CA ALA A 120 -17.60 13.50 2.96
C ALA A 120 -17.11 12.07 2.74
N ALA A 121 -17.68 11.35 1.76
CA ALA A 121 -17.21 10.04 1.34
C ALA A 121 -15.76 10.10 0.83
N TYR A 122 -15.39 11.08 -0.01
CA TYR A 122 -13.99 11.27 -0.39
C TYR A 122 -13.07 11.56 0.81
N GLY A 123 -13.53 12.35 1.78
CA GLY A 123 -12.82 12.58 3.04
C GLY A 123 -12.55 11.27 3.79
N ALA A 124 -13.57 10.44 3.97
CA ALA A 124 -13.44 9.14 4.62
C ALA A 124 -12.55 8.17 3.80
N LEU A 125 -12.62 8.21 2.47
CA LEU A 125 -11.74 7.40 1.61
C LEU A 125 -10.26 7.78 1.79
N SER A 126 -9.98 9.06 2.03
CA SER A 126 -8.62 9.50 2.36
C SER A 126 -8.11 8.84 3.63
N GLU A 127 -8.94 8.68 4.67
CA GLU A 127 -8.58 7.99 5.91
C GLU A 127 -8.21 6.51 5.67
N VAL A 128 -8.94 5.84 4.77
CA VAL A 128 -8.61 4.45 4.37
C VAL A 128 -7.21 4.39 3.76
N THR A 129 -6.92 5.26 2.79
CA THR A 129 -5.60 5.27 2.13
C THR A 129 -4.47 5.74 3.04
N ALA A 130 -4.76 6.61 4.03
CA ALA A 130 -3.80 7.04 5.02
C ALA A 130 -3.29 5.87 5.88
N ALA A 131 -4.14 4.90 6.19
CA ALA A 131 -3.71 3.68 6.88
C ALA A 131 -2.80 2.79 6.02
N CYS A 132 -3.05 2.72 4.70
CA CYS A 132 -2.14 2.04 3.76
C CYS A 132 -0.75 2.70 3.77
N VAL A 133 -0.71 4.04 3.70
CA VAL A 133 0.53 4.82 3.77
C VAL A 133 1.26 4.57 5.09
N ALA A 134 0.56 4.67 6.22
CA ALA A 134 1.14 4.46 7.54
C ALA A 134 1.72 3.03 7.72
N CYS A 135 1.01 2.01 7.24
CA CYS A 135 1.51 0.63 7.30
C CYS A 135 2.77 0.46 6.43
N HIS A 136 2.74 0.97 5.20
CA HIS A 136 3.82 0.79 4.23
C HIS A 136 5.06 1.63 4.54
N SER A 137 4.92 2.73 5.28
CA SER A 137 6.03 3.57 5.74
C SER A 137 6.69 3.06 7.02
N ALA A 138 5.97 2.31 7.85
CA ALA A 138 6.47 1.81 9.14
C ALA A 138 6.94 0.36 9.09
N PHE A 139 6.30 -0.49 8.27
CA PHE A 139 6.51 -1.93 8.31
C PHE A 139 6.91 -2.51 6.97
N ARG A 140 7.69 -3.58 7.03
CA ARG A 140 7.90 -4.49 5.91
C ARG A 140 7.69 -5.92 6.38
N VAL A 141 7.29 -6.77 5.45
CA VAL A 141 6.89 -8.15 5.76
C VAL A 141 7.74 -9.15 4.99
N ARG A 142 8.82 -8.70 4.35
CA ARG A 142 9.77 -9.48 3.53
C ARG A 142 11.20 -9.25 4.00
#